data_AF-A0A9N9E1I1-F1
#
_entry.id   AF-A0A9N9E1I1-F1
#
_cell.length_a   1.000
_cell.length_b   1.000
_cell.length_c   1.000
_cell.angle_alpha   90.00
_cell.angle_beta   90.00
_cell.angle_gamma   90.00
#
_symmetry.space_group_name_H-M   'P 1'
#
loop_
_entity.id
_entity.type
_entity.pdbx_description
1 polymer ?
#
loop_
_entity_poly.entity_id
_entity_poly.type
_entity_poly.pdbx_seq_one_letter_code
_entity_poly.pdbx_strand_id
1 'polypeptide(L)'
;MNQIVVILGLCLLLGISLFSFPKDFGNVPQQEISRLTGYKAWHPKVIGYSSQMSDAMIFLTLLTTGAASYLSIKWTEKLPLNKKYISYFIKDGDKVPTIAFDRIIAYYVTITFIAVVAYVIFDVGKLWSATGVLHNVFEIAVMLSLHYGGKLESHVAFIWMGVYVFLVISLNLWLEWPQDASWFKFQGLCLDYSLIVVFVRLYFTTLKKIREYESMEIPLNRDDIAQTTDFSFNFYPNTVHHPSQIWLLILASIVHLIGNIGNSIWVDSGLA
;
A
#
# COMPACT_ATOMS: atom_id res chain seq x y z
N MET A 1 -21.96 9.10 -12.17
CA MET A 1 -21.24 8.23 -13.12
C MET A 1 -21.87 6.85 -13.05
N ASN A 2 -22.36 6.30 -14.16
CA ASN A 2 -23.18 5.08 -14.14
C ASN A 2 -22.30 3.89 -13.68
N GLN A 3 -22.70 3.16 -12.63
CA GLN A 3 -21.88 2.08 -12.05
C GLN A 3 -21.49 1.03 -13.09
N ILE A 4 -22.36 0.79 -14.08
CA ILE A 4 -22.10 -0.08 -15.23
C ILE A 4 -20.92 0.42 -16.07
N VAL A 5 -20.81 1.72 -16.33
CA VAL A 5 -19.70 2.31 -17.11
C VAL A 5 -18.37 2.16 -16.34
N VAL A 6 -18.41 2.28 -15.01
CA VAL A 6 -17.23 2.05 -14.16
C VAL A 6 -16.79 0.60 -14.21
N ILE A 7 -17.73 -0.35 -14.05
CA ILE A 7 -17.44 -1.78 -14.11
C ILE A 7 -16.90 -2.17 -15.48
N LEU A 8 -17.55 -1.73 -16.56
CA LEU A 8 -17.08 -1.99 -17.93
C LEU A 8 -15.70 -1.37 -18.18
N GLY A 9 -15.45 -0.16 -17.67
CA GLY A 9 -14.13 0.48 -17.74
C GLY A 9 -13.05 -0.31 -16.98
N LEU A 10 -13.35 -0.81 -15.79
CA LEU A 10 -12.44 -1.65 -15.00
C LEU A 10 -12.17 -2.99 -15.67
N CYS A 11 -13.19 -3.65 -16.21
CA CYS A 11 -13.02 -4.89 -16.98
C CYS A 11 -12.21 -4.67 -18.26
N LEU A 12 -12.40 -3.53 -18.94
CA LEU A 12 -11.62 -3.17 -20.11
C LEU A 12 -10.15 -2.91 -19.74
N LEU A 13 -9.88 -2.16 -18.67
CA LEU A 13 -8.52 -1.92 -18.17
C LEU A 13 -7.84 -3.22 -17.73
N LEU A 14 -8.56 -4.10 -17.05
CA LEU A 14 -8.07 -5.44 -16.69
C LEU A 14 -7.77 -6.26 -17.96
N GLY A 15 -8.66 -6.25 -18.94
CA GLY A 15 -8.46 -6.92 -20.22
C GLY A 15 -7.22 -6.39 -20.94
N ILE A 16 -7.12 -5.07 -21.12
CA ILE A 16 -5.95 -4.42 -21.75
C ILE A 16 -4.67 -4.76 -20.98
N SER A 17 -4.69 -4.72 -19.64
CA SER A 17 -3.55 -5.09 -18.81
C SER A 17 -3.12 -6.54 -19.04
N LEU A 18 -4.06 -7.49 -19.04
CA LEU A 18 -3.77 -8.90 -19.32
C LEU A 18 -3.26 -9.12 -20.76
N PHE A 19 -3.80 -8.40 -21.75
CA PHE A 19 -3.33 -8.45 -23.14
C PHE A 19 -2.02 -7.70 -23.39
N SER A 20 -1.64 -6.79 -22.49
CA SER A 20 -0.39 -6.01 -22.60
C SER A 20 0.84 -6.80 -22.16
N PHE A 21 0.66 -7.94 -21.46
CA PHE A 21 1.78 -8.84 -21.21
C PHE A 21 2.26 -9.44 -22.53
N PRO A 22 3.58 -9.44 -22.80
CA PRO A 22 4.13 -10.06 -23.99
C PRO A 22 3.68 -11.53 -24.06
N LYS A 23 3.16 -11.95 -25.23
CA LYS A 23 2.80 -13.36 -25.45
C LYS A 23 4.02 -14.26 -25.49
N ASP A 24 5.17 -13.71 -25.85
CA ASP A 24 6.45 -14.40 -25.90
C ASP A 24 7.48 -13.53 -25.16
N PHE A 25 7.98 -14.05 -24.04
CA PHE A 25 9.04 -13.41 -23.26
C PHE A 25 10.43 -13.77 -23.81
N GLY A 26 10.51 -14.46 -24.96
CA GLY A 26 11.75 -14.93 -25.55
C GLY A 26 12.36 -16.04 -24.71
N ASN A 27 13.68 -15.95 -24.47
CA ASN A 27 14.38 -16.88 -23.59
C ASN A 27 14.03 -16.60 -22.13
N VAL A 28 12.93 -17.17 -21.66
CA VAL A 28 12.53 -17.10 -20.25
C VAL A 28 13.58 -17.82 -19.40
N PRO A 29 14.17 -17.16 -18.40
CA PRO A 29 15.17 -17.80 -17.56
C PRO A 29 14.50 -18.88 -16.69
N GLN A 30 15.26 -19.93 -16.40
CA GLN A 30 14.78 -21.01 -15.55
C GLN A 30 14.57 -20.51 -14.11
N GLN A 31 13.44 -20.88 -13.52
CA GLN A 31 13.14 -20.61 -12.12
C GLN A 31 14.17 -21.28 -11.20
N GLU A 32 14.61 -20.55 -10.19
CA GLU A 32 15.34 -21.14 -9.07
C GLU A 32 14.42 -22.00 -8.22
N ILE A 33 15.01 -22.90 -7.44
CA ILE A 33 14.28 -23.81 -6.54
C ILE A 33 14.53 -23.34 -5.11
N SER A 34 13.44 -23.14 -4.36
CA SER A 34 13.47 -22.82 -2.94
C SER A 34 14.34 -23.84 -2.20
N ARG A 35 15.37 -23.35 -1.48
CA ARG A 35 16.33 -24.20 -0.77
C ARG A 35 15.70 -25.04 0.34
N LEU A 36 14.62 -24.55 0.97
CA LEU A 36 13.97 -25.23 2.09
C LEU A 36 12.86 -26.19 1.66
N THR A 37 12.10 -25.85 0.61
CA THR A 37 10.90 -26.61 0.25
C THR A 37 11.03 -27.39 -1.05
N GLY A 38 11.97 -27.05 -1.91
CA GLY A 38 12.10 -27.66 -3.24
C GLY A 38 11.06 -27.17 -4.26
N TYR A 39 10.22 -26.19 -3.92
CA TYR A 39 9.28 -25.58 -4.86
C TYR A 39 9.96 -24.55 -5.77
N LYS A 40 9.37 -24.33 -6.96
CA LYS A 40 9.86 -23.33 -7.92
C LYS A 40 9.57 -21.92 -7.41
N ALA A 41 10.59 -21.06 -7.46
CA ALA A 41 10.51 -19.66 -7.08
C ALA A 41 10.19 -18.74 -8.27
N TRP A 42 9.65 -17.57 -8.01
CA TRP A 42 9.40 -16.49 -8.97
C TRP A 42 10.62 -15.58 -9.15
N HIS A 43 11.80 -16.18 -9.26
CA HIS A 43 13.04 -15.54 -9.67
C HIS A 43 13.96 -16.57 -10.32
N PRO A 44 14.91 -16.14 -11.18
CA PRO A 44 15.94 -17.04 -11.66
C PRO A 44 17.10 -16.99 -10.67
N LYS A 45 18.19 -17.65 -11.01
CA LYS A 45 19.43 -17.46 -10.26
C LYS A 45 19.95 -16.03 -10.47
N VAL A 46 20.14 -15.29 -9.38
CA VAL A 46 20.67 -13.92 -9.44
C VAL A 46 22.20 -13.94 -9.58
N ILE A 47 22.72 -13.29 -10.61
CA ILE A 47 24.17 -13.27 -10.92
C ILE A 47 24.91 -12.42 -9.89
N GLY A 48 26.06 -12.92 -9.41
CA GLY A 48 26.87 -12.23 -8.40
C GLY A 48 26.27 -12.24 -7.00
N TYR A 49 25.13 -12.90 -6.80
CA TYR A 49 24.45 -13.01 -5.52
C TYR A 49 24.82 -14.35 -4.86
N SER A 50 25.59 -14.31 -3.77
CA SER A 50 25.87 -15.52 -3.00
C SER A 50 24.70 -15.84 -2.06
N SER A 51 24.54 -17.12 -1.72
CA SER A 51 23.54 -17.54 -0.74
C SER A 51 23.73 -16.83 0.60
N GLN A 52 24.98 -16.58 1.01
CA GLN A 52 25.30 -15.87 2.25
C GLN A 52 24.85 -14.41 2.21
N MET A 53 24.99 -13.73 1.07
CA MET A 53 24.49 -12.36 0.91
C MET A 53 22.97 -12.31 0.99
N SER A 54 22.29 -13.26 0.32
CA SER A 54 20.83 -13.40 0.42
C SER A 54 20.38 -13.65 1.86
N ASP A 55 21.02 -14.60 2.55
CA ASP A 55 20.70 -14.94 3.95
C ASP A 55 20.91 -13.75 4.90
N ALA A 56 21.98 -12.97 4.70
CA ALA A 56 22.23 -11.77 5.49
C ALA A 56 21.16 -10.69 5.26
N MET A 57 20.75 -10.46 4.00
CA MET A 57 19.69 -9.50 3.66
C MET A 57 18.33 -9.93 4.19
N ILE A 58 18.01 -11.22 4.10
CA ILE A 58 16.79 -11.82 4.66
C ILE A 58 16.77 -11.65 6.17
N PHE A 59 17.88 -11.97 6.85
CA PHE A 59 18.00 -11.85 8.30
C PHE A 59 17.82 -10.39 8.76
N LEU A 60 18.48 -9.44 8.09
CA LEU A 60 18.30 -8.01 8.38
C LEU A 60 16.84 -7.58 8.16
N THR A 61 16.21 -8.05 7.10
CA THR A 61 14.80 -7.75 6.79
C THR A 61 13.88 -8.30 7.86
N LEU A 62 14.09 -9.55 8.31
CA LEU A 62 13.34 -10.16 9.42
C LEU A 62 13.47 -9.35 10.70
N LEU A 63 14.69 -8.96 11.07
CA LEU A 63 14.94 -8.21 12.31
C LEU A 63 14.28 -6.83 12.27
N THR A 64 14.45 -6.11 11.15
CA THR A 64 13.91 -4.74 11.01
C THR A 64 12.38 -4.74 10.90
N THR A 65 11.79 -5.60 10.07
CA THR A 65 10.32 -5.71 9.95
C THR A 65 9.66 -6.29 11.21
N GLY A 66 10.32 -7.25 11.86
CA GLY A 66 9.86 -7.81 13.14
C GLY A 66 9.86 -6.77 14.27
N ALA A 67 10.95 -6.01 14.41
CA ALA A 67 11.04 -4.91 15.38
C ALA A 67 10.00 -3.82 15.08
N ALA A 68 9.86 -3.43 13.80
CA ALA A 68 8.87 -2.43 13.39
C ALA A 68 7.42 -2.90 13.68
N SER A 69 7.10 -4.16 13.39
CA SER A 69 5.81 -4.78 13.69
C SER A 69 5.52 -4.78 15.19
N TYR A 70 6.48 -5.21 16.01
CA TYR A 70 6.29 -5.21 17.47
C TYR A 70 6.08 -3.81 18.03
N LEU A 71 6.89 -2.83 17.60
CA LEU A 71 6.77 -1.45 18.07
C LEU A 71 5.48 -0.78 17.62
N SER A 72 5.05 -0.99 16.36
CA SER A 72 3.82 -0.40 15.82
C SER A 72 2.58 -0.92 16.53
N ILE A 73 2.49 -2.23 16.77
CA ILE A 73 1.38 -2.82 17.54
C ILE A 73 1.38 -2.30 18.98
N LYS A 74 2.54 -2.34 19.65
CA LYS A 74 2.69 -1.87 21.04
C LYS A 74 2.25 -0.41 21.21
N TRP A 75 2.55 0.45 20.24
CA TRP A 75 2.19 1.87 20.29
C TRP A 75 0.75 2.16 19.88
N THR A 76 0.11 1.31 19.08
CA THR A 76 -1.27 1.51 18.61
C THR A 76 -2.34 0.80 19.47
N GLU A 77 -1.95 -0.20 20.24
CA GLU A 77 -2.82 -0.82 21.26
C GLU A 77 -3.01 0.08 22.47
N LYS A 78 -1.94 0.72 22.95
CA LYS A 78 -1.97 1.62 24.10
C LYS A 78 -2.39 3.02 23.65
N LEU A 79 -3.66 3.34 23.83
CA LEU A 79 -4.17 4.70 23.60
C LEU A 79 -3.33 5.72 24.40
N PRO A 80 -2.97 6.87 23.81
CA PRO A 80 -2.28 7.90 24.55
C PRO A 80 -3.13 8.34 25.75
N LEU A 81 -2.57 8.24 26.96
CA LEU A 81 -3.26 8.69 28.18
C LEU A 81 -3.60 10.19 28.10
N ASN A 82 -2.82 10.96 27.36
CA ASN A 82 -3.06 12.38 27.13
C ASN A 82 -3.64 12.61 25.73
N LYS A 83 -4.87 13.13 25.68
CA LYS A 83 -5.60 13.45 24.45
C LYS A 83 -4.88 14.43 23.52
N LYS A 84 -3.90 15.20 24.03
CA LYS A 84 -3.09 16.13 23.23
C LYS A 84 -2.18 15.44 22.20
N TYR A 85 -1.90 14.15 22.39
CA TYR A 85 -1.07 13.37 21.47
C TYR A 85 -1.87 12.61 20.42
N ILE A 86 -3.20 12.73 20.45
CA ILE A 86 -4.07 12.13 19.43
C ILE A 86 -4.11 13.08 18.24
N SER A 87 -3.68 12.60 17.09
CA SER A 87 -3.88 13.29 15.82
C SER A 87 -5.31 13.06 15.31
N TYR A 88 -5.79 13.99 14.49
CA TYR A 88 -7.13 13.94 13.92
C TYR A 88 -7.07 14.17 12.41
N PHE A 89 -7.85 13.36 11.69
CA PHE A 89 -8.35 13.71 10.37
C PHE A 89 -9.55 14.64 10.53
N ILE A 90 -9.70 15.58 9.61
CA ILE A 90 -10.90 16.42 9.52
C ILE A 90 -11.64 16.01 8.27
N LYS A 91 -12.88 15.55 8.37
CA LYS A 91 -13.73 15.18 7.23
C LYS A 91 -15.08 15.84 7.41
N ASP A 92 -15.51 16.61 6.42
CA ASP A 92 -16.80 17.31 6.43
C ASP A 92 -17.05 18.17 7.70
N GLY A 93 -15.97 18.74 8.27
CA GLY A 93 -16.01 19.53 9.50
C GLY A 93 -15.81 18.71 10.79
N ASP A 94 -15.98 17.39 10.73
CA ASP A 94 -15.85 16.49 11.87
C ASP A 94 -14.40 16.06 12.11
N LYS A 95 -14.01 16.04 13.39
CA LYS A 95 -12.69 15.54 13.84
C LYS A 95 -12.76 14.04 14.10
N VAL A 96 -12.06 13.27 13.27
CA VAL A 96 -11.94 11.82 13.39
C VAL A 96 -10.54 11.47 13.91
N PRO A 97 -10.40 10.81 15.08
CA PRO A 97 -9.10 10.39 15.58
C PRO A 97 -8.36 9.44 14.62
N THR A 98 -7.04 9.60 14.47
CA THR A 98 -6.22 8.73 13.60
C THR A 98 -6.01 7.31 14.15
N ILE A 99 -6.43 7.03 15.39
CA ILE A 99 -6.19 5.76 16.10
C ILE A 99 -6.51 4.52 15.24
N ALA A 100 -7.67 4.50 14.57
CA ALA A 100 -8.08 3.36 13.75
C ALA A 100 -7.19 3.21 12.50
N PHE A 101 -6.83 4.32 11.87
CA PHE A 101 -5.91 4.36 10.75
C PHE A 101 -4.50 3.89 11.16
N ASP A 102 -3.99 4.36 12.30
CA ASP A 102 -2.68 3.98 12.82
C ASP A 102 -2.62 2.47 13.12
N ARG A 103 -3.72 1.88 13.60
CA ARG A 103 -3.85 0.42 13.77
C ARG A 103 -3.83 -0.33 12.44
N ILE A 104 -4.46 0.19 11.39
CA ILE A 104 -4.39 -0.41 10.04
C ILE A 104 -2.94 -0.39 9.54
N ILE A 105 -2.20 0.71 9.76
CA ILE A 105 -0.76 0.78 9.43
C ILE A 105 0.04 -0.23 10.27
N ALA A 106 -0.27 -0.40 11.55
CA ALA A 106 0.39 -1.40 12.38
C ALA A 106 0.17 -2.83 11.84
N TYR A 107 -1.08 -3.17 11.49
CA TYR A 107 -1.39 -4.46 10.89
C TYR A 107 -0.75 -4.65 9.52
N TYR A 108 -0.68 -3.60 8.69
CA TYR A 108 0.08 -3.63 7.43
C TYR A 108 1.53 -4.03 7.68
N VAL A 109 2.22 -3.36 8.62
CA VAL A 109 3.62 -3.69 8.98
C VAL A 109 3.74 -5.11 9.52
N THR A 110 2.78 -5.58 10.31
CA THR A 110 2.75 -6.97 10.81
C THR A 110 2.57 -7.99 9.70
N ILE A 111 1.66 -7.77 8.75
CA ILE A 111 1.50 -8.65 7.60
C ILE A 111 2.75 -8.63 6.71
N THR A 112 3.41 -7.49 6.55
CA THR A 112 4.71 -7.42 5.86
C THR A 112 5.75 -8.30 6.54
N PHE A 113 5.85 -8.27 7.87
CA PHE A 113 6.72 -9.20 8.60
C PHE A 113 6.34 -10.67 8.37
N ILE A 114 5.05 -11.00 8.39
CA ILE A 114 4.57 -12.37 8.09
C ILE A 114 4.92 -12.77 6.65
N ALA A 115 4.82 -11.86 5.68
CA ALA A 115 5.24 -12.11 4.31
C ALA A 115 6.75 -12.36 4.19
N VAL A 116 7.58 -11.68 4.99
CA VAL A 116 9.03 -11.95 5.07
C VAL A 116 9.31 -13.32 5.70
N VAL A 117 8.60 -13.71 6.76
CA VAL A 117 8.70 -15.06 7.34
C VAL A 117 8.30 -16.12 6.32
N ALA A 118 7.19 -15.90 5.60
CA ALA A 118 6.75 -16.79 4.53
C ALA A 118 7.79 -16.86 3.40
N TYR A 119 8.47 -15.75 3.08
CA TYR A 119 9.53 -15.72 2.07
C TYR A 119 10.70 -16.62 2.49
N VAL A 120 11.09 -16.60 3.77
CA VAL A 120 12.15 -17.48 4.28
C VAL A 120 11.78 -18.95 4.08
N ILE A 121 10.52 -19.32 4.35
CA ILE A 121 10.07 -20.72 4.31
C ILE A 121 9.85 -21.20 2.88
N PHE A 122 9.09 -20.43 2.08
CA PHE A 122 8.58 -20.87 0.77
C PHE A 122 9.33 -20.31 -0.42
N ASP A 123 10.22 -19.33 -0.21
CA ASP A 123 10.71 -18.44 -1.25
C ASP A 123 9.59 -17.62 -1.92
N VAL A 124 9.93 -16.64 -2.76
CA VAL A 124 8.90 -15.90 -3.53
C VAL A 124 8.30 -16.88 -4.54
N GLY A 125 6.99 -17.07 -4.54
CA GLY A 125 6.33 -18.05 -5.41
C GLY A 125 4.83 -18.12 -5.15
N LYS A 126 4.16 -19.10 -5.76
CA LYS A 126 2.69 -19.27 -5.63
C LYS A 126 2.25 -19.46 -4.17
N LEU A 127 2.99 -20.24 -3.37
CA LEU A 127 2.65 -20.45 -1.96
C LEU A 127 2.83 -19.18 -1.12
N TRP A 128 3.94 -18.45 -1.34
CA TRP A 128 4.18 -17.16 -0.70
C TRP A 128 3.16 -16.10 -1.13
N SER A 129 2.63 -16.17 -2.35
CA SER A 129 1.70 -15.17 -2.88
C SER A 129 0.45 -14.99 -2.01
N ALA A 130 0.04 -15.98 -1.21
CA ALA A 130 -1.06 -15.81 -0.27
C ALA A 130 -0.77 -14.72 0.79
N THR A 131 0.43 -14.70 1.38
CA THR A 131 0.83 -13.66 2.34
C THR A 131 1.15 -12.35 1.63
N GLY A 132 1.69 -12.40 0.41
CA GLY A 132 1.86 -11.22 -0.44
C GLY A 132 0.53 -10.55 -0.81
N VAL A 133 -0.51 -11.31 -1.14
CA VAL A 133 -1.86 -10.74 -1.39
C VAL A 133 -2.40 -10.08 -0.14
N LEU A 134 -2.22 -10.68 1.04
CA LEU A 134 -2.65 -10.05 2.30
C LEU A 134 -1.92 -8.72 2.54
N HIS A 135 -0.62 -8.64 2.25
CA HIS A 135 0.13 -7.38 2.33
C HIS A 135 -0.52 -6.30 1.45
N ASN A 136 -0.80 -6.62 0.20
CA ASN A 136 -1.46 -5.72 -0.75
C ASN A 136 -2.89 -5.33 -0.31
N VAL A 137 -3.65 -6.25 0.30
CA VAL A 137 -4.97 -5.94 0.88
C VAL A 137 -4.86 -4.86 1.94
N PHE A 138 -3.81 -4.87 2.76
CA PHE A 138 -3.62 -3.83 3.77
C PHE A 138 -3.25 -2.47 3.14
N GLU A 139 -2.56 -2.43 2.01
CA GLU A 139 -2.34 -1.19 1.25
C GLU A 139 -3.66 -0.60 0.74
N ILE A 140 -4.52 -1.46 0.20
CA ILE A 140 -5.89 -1.10 -0.18
C ILE A 140 -6.66 -0.61 1.04
N ALA A 141 -6.55 -1.28 2.19
CA ALA A 141 -7.22 -0.87 3.42
C ALA A 141 -6.73 0.49 3.94
N VAL A 142 -5.43 0.79 3.81
CA VAL A 142 -4.87 2.12 4.12
C VAL A 142 -5.48 3.19 3.23
N MET A 143 -5.51 2.98 1.91
CA MET A 143 -6.10 3.92 0.95
C MET A 143 -7.60 4.10 1.15
N LEU A 144 -8.34 3.02 1.42
CA LEU A 144 -9.78 3.07 1.68
C LEU A 144 -10.08 3.70 3.04
N SER A 145 -9.27 3.44 4.06
CA SER A 145 -9.41 4.10 5.36
C SER A 145 -9.26 5.61 5.20
N LEU A 146 -8.23 6.05 4.47
CA LEU A 146 -8.14 7.46 4.09
C LEU A 146 -9.37 7.89 3.30
N HIS A 147 -9.84 7.13 2.29
CA HIS A 147 -11.06 7.48 1.57
C HIS A 147 -12.28 7.77 2.46
N TYR A 148 -12.47 6.96 3.49
CA TYR A 148 -13.60 7.09 4.40
C TYR A 148 -13.37 8.06 5.58
N GLY A 149 -12.22 8.74 5.67
CA GLY A 149 -11.95 9.73 6.72
C GLY A 149 -11.17 9.20 7.92
N GLY A 150 -10.42 8.10 7.73
CA GLY A 150 -9.59 7.46 8.75
C GLY A 150 -10.21 6.24 9.43
N LYS A 151 -11.43 5.85 9.04
CA LYS A 151 -12.12 4.66 9.56
C LYS A 151 -12.72 3.85 8.42
N LEU A 152 -12.50 2.54 8.45
CA LEU A 152 -13.03 1.61 7.46
C LEU A 152 -14.28 0.91 8.01
N GLU A 153 -15.45 1.50 7.79
CA GLU A 153 -16.73 0.98 8.32
C GLU A 153 -17.65 0.41 7.22
N SER A 154 -17.31 0.60 5.95
CA SER A 154 -18.15 0.19 4.82
C SER A 154 -18.07 -1.32 4.55
N HIS A 155 -19.18 -2.04 4.70
CA HIS A 155 -19.28 -3.46 4.30
C HIS A 155 -18.94 -3.69 2.83
N VAL A 156 -19.33 -2.74 1.96
CA VAL A 156 -19.04 -2.80 0.52
C VAL A 156 -17.53 -2.77 0.26
N ALA A 157 -16.76 -2.03 1.06
CA ALA A 157 -15.30 -2.00 0.96
C ALA A 157 -14.68 -3.38 1.23
N PHE A 158 -15.18 -4.10 2.25
CA PHE A 158 -14.72 -5.46 2.54
C PHE A 158 -15.08 -6.46 1.43
N ILE A 159 -16.25 -6.32 0.80
CA ILE A 159 -16.62 -7.15 -0.36
C ILE A 159 -15.64 -6.92 -1.52
N TRP A 160 -15.32 -5.67 -1.84
CA TRP A 160 -14.36 -5.36 -2.92
C TRP A 160 -12.95 -5.87 -2.62
N MET A 161 -12.49 -5.77 -1.37
CA MET A 161 -11.21 -6.38 -0.97
C MET A 161 -11.25 -7.91 -1.14
N GLY A 162 -12.35 -8.57 -0.76
CA GLY A 162 -12.52 -10.02 -0.97
C GLY A 162 -12.53 -10.41 -2.46
N VAL A 163 -13.20 -9.63 -3.31
CA VAL A 163 -13.17 -9.81 -4.77
C VAL A 163 -11.75 -9.65 -5.31
N TYR A 164 -11.02 -8.64 -4.84
CA TYR A 164 -9.60 -8.45 -5.21
C TYR A 164 -8.75 -9.67 -4.83
N VAL A 165 -8.85 -10.18 -3.61
CA VAL A 165 -8.11 -11.39 -3.17
C VAL A 165 -8.45 -12.58 -4.07
N PHE A 166 -9.74 -12.81 -4.30
CA PHE A 166 -10.20 -13.92 -5.13
C PHE A 166 -9.63 -13.83 -6.56
N LEU A 167 -9.68 -12.65 -7.17
CA LEU A 167 -9.16 -12.43 -8.53
C LEU A 167 -7.65 -12.62 -8.61
N VAL A 168 -6.88 -12.01 -7.71
CA VAL A 168 -5.42 -12.08 -7.74
C VAL A 168 -4.94 -13.53 -7.52
N ILE A 169 -5.50 -14.22 -6.52
CA ILE A 169 -5.14 -15.63 -6.26
C ILE A 169 -5.56 -16.53 -7.43
N SER A 170 -6.76 -16.37 -7.97
CA SER A 170 -7.24 -17.19 -9.10
C SER A 170 -6.35 -17.00 -10.33
N LEU A 171 -6.00 -15.75 -10.66
CA LEU A 171 -5.10 -15.45 -11.78
C LEU A 171 -3.68 -15.96 -11.53
N ASN A 172 -3.12 -15.79 -10.33
CA ASN A 172 -1.81 -16.36 -9.99
C ASN A 172 -1.74 -17.88 -10.13
N LEU A 173 -2.83 -18.57 -9.77
CA LEU A 173 -2.89 -20.03 -9.89
C LEU A 173 -3.00 -20.45 -11.36
N TRP A 174 -3.80 -19.73 -12.15
CA TRP A 174 -4.06 -20.02 -13.55
C TRP A 174 -2.89 -19.68 -14.48
N LEU A 175 -2.19 -18.57 -14.22
CA LEU A 175 -1.04 -18.14 -15.00
C LEU A 175 0.17 -19.04 -14.73
N GLU A 176 0.98 -19.24 -15.76
CA GLU A 176 2.25 -19.96 -15.68
C GLU A 176 3.42 -18.98 -15.58
N TRP A 177 4.60 -19.52 -15.28
CA TRP A 177 5.85 -18.77 -15.28
C TRP A 177 6.19 -18.30 -16.71
N PRO A 178 6.58 -17.02 -16.95
CA PRO A 178 6.82 -15.94 -15.99
C PRO A 178 5.63 -14.97 -15.79
N GLN A 179 4.48 -15.26 -16.40
CA GLN A 179 3.30 -14.39 -16.38
C GLN A 179 2.71 -14.26 -14.98
N ASP A 180 2.70 -15.33 -14.19
CA ASP A 180 2.20 -15.33 -12.81
C ASP A 180 2.99 -14.35 -11.92
N ALA A 181 4.31 -14.42 -11.95
CA ALA A 181 5.20 -13.50 -11.24
C ALA A 181 5.05 -12.06 -11.72
N SER A 182 5.00 -11.87 -13.04
CA SER A 182 4.85 -10.54 -13.66
C SER A 182 3.53 -9.90 -13.29
N TRP A 183 2.43 -10.66 -13.35
CA TRP A 183 1.10 -10.23 -12.94
C TRP A 183 1.07 -9.85 -11.46
N PHE A 184 1.58 -10.73 -10.59
CA PHE A 184 1.62 -10.47 -9.16
C PHE A 184 2.43 -9.22 -8.83
N LYS A 185 3.54 -9.00 -9.54
CA LYS A 185 4.39 -7.83 -9.35
C LYS A 185 3.74 -6.55 -9.85
N PHE A 186 3.14 -6.59 -11.04
CA PHE A 186 2.44 -5.45 -11.65
C PHE A 186 1.39 -4.88 -10.71
N GLN A 187 0.49 -5.74 -10.20
CA GLN A 187 -0.58 -5.27 -9.31
C GLN A 187 -0.05 -4.73 -7.98
N GLY A 188 1.03 -5.30 -7.43
CA GLY A 188 1.67 -4.77 -6.21
C GLY A 188 2.29 -3.39 -6.44
N LEU A 189 3.07 -3.23 -7.51
CA LEU A 189 3.64 -1.92 -7.87
C LEU A 189 2.57 -0.86 -8.11
N CYS A 190 1.44 -1.22 -8.74
CA CYS A 190 0.31 -0.29 -8.89
C CYS A 190 -0.20 0.22 -7.53
N LEU A 191 -0.26 -0.64 -6.51
CA LEU A 191 -0.66 -0.25 -5.16
C LEU A 191 0.40 0.61 -4.47
N ASP A 192 1.68 0.27 -4.59
CA ASP A 192 2.81 1.07 -4.08
C ASP A 192 2.77 2.51 -4.61
N TYR A 193 2.65 2.65 -5.93
CA TYR A 193 2.54 3.96 -6.58
C TYR A 193 1.27 4.71 -6.13
N SER A 194 0.15 4.00 -6.00
CA SER A 194 -1.12 4.59 -5.56
C SER A 194 -1.03 5.13 -4.13
N LEU A 195 -0.35 4.44 -3.22
CA LEU A 195 -0.12 4.89 -1.84
C LEU A 195 0.64 6.22 -1.81
N ILE A 196 1.74 6.34 -2.57
CA ILE A 196 2.52 7.58 -2.67
C ILE A 196 1.61 8.72 -3.14
N VAL A 197 0.87 8.50 -4.23
CA VAL A 197 -0.03 9.52 -4.81
C VAL A 197 -1.08 9.96 -3.78
N VAL A 198 -1.68 9.02 -3.04
CA VAL A 198 -2.68 9.33 -2.01
C VAL A 198 -2.08 10.14 -0.87
N PHE A 199 -0.90 9.77 -0.35
CA PHE A 199 -0.25 10.52 0.73
C PHE A 199 0.21 11.91 0.29
N VAL A 200 0.78 12.04 -0.90
CA VAL A 200 1.17 13.33 -1.48
C VAL A 200 -0.05 14.23 -1.68
N ARG A 201 -1.15 13.68 -2.23
CA ARG A 201 -2.42 14.41 -2.38
C ARG A 201 -2.95 14.87 -1.02
N LEU A 202 -2.95 14.00 -0.01
CA LEU A 202 -3.40 14.35 1.33
C LEU A 202 -2.57 15.49 1.92
N TYR A 203 -1.25 15.45 1.77
CA TYR A 203 -0.33 16.49 2.23
C TYR A 203 -0.62 17.85 1.57
N PHE A 204 -0.63 17.92 0.24
CA PHE A 204 -0.86 19.17 -0.47
C PHE A 204 -2.29 19.71 -0.28
N THR A 205 -3.28 18.84 -0.19
CA THR A 205 -4.66 19.25 0.14
C THR A 205 -4.72 19.85 1.54
N THR A 206 -4.02 19.25 2.50
CA THR A 206 -3.93 19.77 3.87
C THR A 206 -3.28 21.15 3.91
N LEU A 207 -2.14 21.31 3.24
CA LEU A 207 -1.44 22.60 3.17
C LEU A 207 -2.28 23.69 2.50
N LYS A 208 -2.94 23.36 1.38
CA LYS A 208 -3.79 24.31 0.66
C LYS A 208 -4.90 24.83 1.57
N LYS A 209 -5.58 23.95 2.31
CA LYS A 209 -6.65 24.36 3.22
C LYS A 209 -6.15 25.19 4.40
N ILE A 210 -5.00 24.83 5.00
CA ILE A 210 -4.40 25.64 6.06
C ILE A 210 -4.15 27.07 5.56
N ARG A 211 -3.58 27.22 4.36
CA ARG A 211 -3.36 28.53 3.75
C ARG A 211 -4.66 29.28 3.46
N GLU A 212 -5.70 28.59 2.99
CA GLU A 212 -7.03 29.19 2.78
C GLU A 212 -7.62 29.72 4.10
N TYR A 213 -7.55 28.95 5.19
CA TYR A 213 -7.98 29.40 6.52
C TYR A 213 -7.17 30.61 7.01
N GLU A 214 -5.84 30.54 6.95
CA GLU A 214 -4.98 31.68 7.33
C GLU A 214 -5.30 32.94 6.52
N SER A 215 -5.64 32.80 5.23
CA SER A 215 -6.03 33.93 4.38
C SER A 215 -7.42 34.50 4.68
N MET A 216 -8.36 33.67 5.16
CA MET A 216 -9.71 34.10 5.57
C MET A 216 -9.72 34.74 6.96
N GLU A 217 -8.79 34.36 7.85
CA GLU A 217 -8.63 34.96 9.18
C GLU A 217 -7.95 36.34 9.17
N ILE A 218 -7.53 36.88 8.02
CA ILE A 218 -7.09 38.28 7.88
C ILE A 218 -8.35 39.15 7.65
N PRO A 219 -8.92 39.81 8.68
CA PRO A 219 -10.08 40.64 8.48
C PRO A 219 -9.59 42.03 8.03
N LEU A 220 -9.85 42.41 6.78
CA LEU A 220 -9.76 43.82 6.37
C LEU A 220 -10.93 44.66 6.90
N ASN A 221 -11.92 44.05 7.57
CA ASN A 221 -12.90 44.76 8.35
C ASN A 221 -13.50 43.82 9.41
N ARG A 222 -13.17 44.03 10.68
CA ARG A 222 -13.89 43.44 11.80
C ARG A 222 -15.10 44.31 12.06
N ASP A 223 -16.25 43.95 11.51
CA ASP A 223 -17.59 44.32 11.96
C ASP A 223 -18.53 43.59 11.02
N ASP A 224 -18.96 42.38 11.40
CA ASP A 224 -20.10 41.59 10.90
C ASP A 224 -19.82 40.08 11.04
N ILE A 225 -19.58 39.63 12.27
CA ILE A 225 -19.57 38.20 12.60
C ILE A 225 -20.99 37.81 13.01
N ALA A 226 -21.77 37.32 12.06
CA ALA A 226 -22.79 36.30 12.29
C ALA A 226 -23.46 35.95 10.96
N GLN A 227 -23.01 34.86 10.32
CA GLN A 227 -23.90 33.87 9.68
C GLN A 227 -23.09 32.75 9.05
N THR A 228 -23.25 31.57 9.64
CA THR A 228 -23.46 30.29 8.93
C THR A 228 -23.06 30.26 7.46
N THR A 229 -21.96 29.60 7.15
CA THR A 229 -21.77 29.01 5.82
C THR A 229 -21.55 27.51 5.95
N ASP A 230 -22.67 26.80 5.79
CA ASP A 230 -22.77 25.45 5.27
C ASP A 230 -21.74 25.27 4.13
N PHE A 231 -20.77 24.36 4.30
CA PHE A 231 -19.85 23.99 3.22
C PHE A 231 -20.00 22.51 2.91
N SER A 232 -21.07 22.17 2.21
CA SER A 232 -21.28 20.86 1.60
C SER A 232 -20.42 20.71 0.33
N PHE A 233 -19.29 19.99 0.40
CA PHE A 233 -18.69 19.32 -0.76
C PHE A 233 -17.96 18.05 -0.32
N ASN A 234 -18.46 16.90 -0.79
CA ASN A 234 -17.91 15.56 -0.54
C ASN A 234 -16.49 15.38 -1.12
N PHE A 235 -15.60 14.73 -0.36
CA PHE A 235 -14.67 13.62 -0.71
C PHE A 235 -13.29 13.70 0.02
N TYR A 236 -12.93 12.61 0.72
CA TYR A 236 -11.66 12.33 1.45
C TYR A 236 -11.42 13.23 2.70
N PRO A 237 -10.61 12.81 3.70
CA PRO A 237 -10.26 13.63 4.84
C PRO A 237 -9.61 14.90 4.31
N ASN A 238 -10.28 15.99 4.63
CA ASN A 238 -10.04 17.31 4.12
C ASN A 238 -8.72 17.87 4.60
N THR A 239 -8.26 17.52 5.79
CA THR A 239 -6.97 17.92 6.37
C THR A 239 -6.53 16.98 7.49
N VAL A 240 -5.24 17.05 7.86
CA VAL A 240 -4.68 16.45 9.09
C VAL A 240 -4.24 17.57 10.02
N HIS A 241 -4.51 17.45 11.33
CA HIS A 241 -4.13 18.46 12.32
C HIS A 241 -2.62 18.75 12.37
N HIS A 242 -1.79 17.75 12.05
CA HIS A 242 -0.33 17.84 12.01
C HIS A 242 0.21 17.40 10.63
N PRO A 243 0.22 18.28 9.61
CA PRO A 243 0.63 17.92 8.25
C PRO A 243 2.07 17.41 8.16
N SER A 244 2.95 17.82 9.08
CA SER A 244 4.33 17.35 9.16
C SER A 244 4.44 15.84 9.42
N GLN A 245 3.43 15.21 10.03
CA GLN A 245 3.40 13.77 10.24
C GLN A 245 3.17 13.00 8.93
N ILE A 246 2.49 13.59 7.94
CA ILE A 246 2.23 12.95 6.64
C ILE A 246 3.55 12.73 5.87
N TRP A 247 4.56 13.58 6.07
CA TRP A 247 5.88 13.41 5.46
C TRP A 247 6.51 12.06 5.77
N LEU A 248 6.28 11.52 6.98
CA LEU A 248 6.79 10.20 7.36
C LEU A 248 6.14 9.11 6.51
N LEU A 249 4.85 9.21 6.21
CA LEU A 249 4.14 8.25 5.36
C LEU A 249 4.61 8.34 3.90
N ILE A 250 4.82 9.56 3.39
CA ILE A 250 5.38 9.77 2.04
C ILE A 250 6.77 9.15 1.95
N LEU A 251 7.67 9.49 2.89
CA LEU A 251 9.03 8.94 2.91
C LEU A 251 9.03 7.41 3.02
N ALA A 252 8.23 6.85 3.93
CA ALA A 252 8.10 5.41 4.09
C ALA A 252 7.62 4.73 2.80
N SER A 253 6.60 5.29 2.12
CA SER A 253 6.08 4.74 0.86
C SER A 253 7.10 4.82 -0.29
N ILE A 254 7.91 5.88 -0.36
CA ILE A 254 8.99 5.98 -1.36
C ILE A 254 10.08 4.95 -1.09
N VAL A 255 10.53 4.81 0.16
CA VAL A 255 11.55 3.81 0.53
C VAL A 255 11.02 2.39 0.25
N HIS A 256 9.75 2.13 0.56
CA HIS A 256 9.08 0.87 0.25
C HIS A 256 9.07 0.58 -1.26
N LEU A 257 8.62 1.54 -2.08
CA LEU A 257 8.61 1.40 -3.53
C LEU A 257 10.02 1.17 -4.11
N ILE A 258 11.04 1.90 -3.63
CA ILE A 258 12.43 1.70 -4.08
C ILE A 258 12.88 0.28 -3.78
N GLY A 259 12.59 -0.23 -2.58
CA GLY A 259 12.87 -1.62 -2.22
C GLY A 259 12.16 -2.62 -3.15
N ASN A 260 10.87 -2.41 -3.41
CA ASN A 260 10.08 -3.27 -4.30
C ASN A 260 10.58 -3.23 -5.75
N ILE A 261 10.95 -2.05 -6.28
CA ILE A 261 11.56 -1.88 -7.61
C ILE A 261 12.94 -2.55 -7.67
N GLY A 262 13.78 -2.35 -6.66
CA GLY A 262 15.10 -3.00 -6.59
C GLY A 262 15.00 -4.52 -6.63
N ASN A 263 13.99 -5.09 -5.97
CA ASN A 263 13.66 -6.51 -6.03
C ASN A 263 12.91 -6.93 -7.33
N SER A 264 12.73 -6.03 -8.29
CA SER A 264 12.07 -6.30 -9.58
C SER A 264 13.04 -6.41 -10.75
N ILE A 265 14.30 -5.99 -10.60
CA ILE A 265 15.23 -5.93 -11.73
C ILE A 265 15.82 -7.33 -11.95
N TRP A 266 15.26 -7.99 -12.97
CA TRP A 266 15.80 -9.21 -13.57
C TRP A 266 17.08 -8.87 -14.32
N VAL A 267 18.23 -8.91 -13.66
CA VAL A 267 19.51 -8.83 -14.36
C VAL A 267 19.86 -10.22 -14.87
N ASP A 268 19.37 -10.55 -16.07
CA ASP A 268 19.93 -11.65 -16.85
C ASP A 268 21.15 -11.13 -17.65
N SER A 269 22.22 -11.91 -17.68
CA SER A 269 23.50 -11.64 -18.35
C SER A 269 23.44 -11.53 -19.88
N GLY A 270 22.25 -11.50 -20.49
CA GLY A 270 22.08 -11.37 -21.94
C GLY A 270 22.31 -9.96 -22.50
N LEU A 271 22.62 -8.97 -21.64
CA LEU A 271 22.87 -7.57 -22.01
C LEU A 271 24.27 -7.07 -21.61
N ALA A 272 25.23 -7.99 -21.46
CA ALA A 272 26.67 -7.67 -21.43
C ALA A 272 27.31 -8.02 -22.78
#